data_AF-A0A7C1S6R9-F1
#
_entry.id   AF-A0A7C1S6R9-F1
#
_cell.length_a   1.000
_cell.length_b   1.000
_cell.length_c   1.000
_cell.angle_alpha   90.00
_cell.angle_beta   90.00
_cell.angle_gamma   90.00
#
_symmetry.space_group_name_H-M   'P 1'
#
loop_
_entity.id
_entity.type
_entity.pdbx_description
1 polymer ?
#
loop_
_entity_poly.entity_id
_entity_poly.type
_entity_poly.pdbx_seq_one_letter_code
_entity_poly.pdbx_strand_id
1 'polypeptide(L)' 'MKILKILKGINSIAIDTAPFIYYIEEHKDYIEAIDPLFSMISEGNINAYTSFITLIEVLTKPIEEDDKKLIEKYE' A
#
# COMPACT_ATOMS: atom_id res chain seq x y z
N MET A 1 -3.01 17.83 -0.83
CA MET A 1 -2.61 16.61 -0.11
C MET A 1 -3.30 16.53 1.26
N LYS A 2 -4.55 16.05 1.33
CA LYS A 2 -5.31 15.91 2.60
C LYS A 2 -4.68 14.90 3.57
N ILE A 3 -4.09 13.82 3.04
CA ILE A 3 -3.59 12.71 3.85
C ILE A 3 -2.36 13.09 4.69
N LEU A 4 -1.39 13.81 4.12
CA LEU A 4 -0.20 14.28 4.85
C LEU A 4 -0.56 15.18 6.04
N LYS A 5 -1.64 15.96 5.89
CA LYS A 5 -2.13 16.80 6.98
C LYS A 5 -2.71 15.98 8.13
N ILE A 6 -3.37 14.85 7.81
CA ILE A 6 -3.93 13.93 8.80
C ILE A 6 -2.82 13.15 9.50
N LEU A 7 -1.78 12.75 8.76
CA LEU A 7 -0.65 11.99 9.29
C LEU A 7 0.32 12.82 10.14
N LYS A 8 0.12 14.14 10.22
CA LYS A 8 0.98 15.03 11.00
C LYS A 8 0.90 14.68 12.50
N GLY A 9 2.04 14.29 13.07
CA GLY A 9 2.14 13.91 14.49
C GLY A 9 1.72 12.47 14.78
N ILE A 10 1.41 11.68 13.74
CA ILE A 10 1.18 10.25 13.86
C ILE A 10 2.51 9.51 13.68
N ASN A 11 2.87 8.67 14.64
CA ASN A 11 4.14 7.92 14.63
C ASN A 11 3.99 6.50 14.07
N SER A 12 2.76 5.98 14.05
CA SER A 12 2.44 4.64 13.56
C SER A 12 1.05 4.54 12.96
N ILE A 13 0.90 3.69 11.96
CA ILE A 13 -0.37 3.39 11.30
C ILE A 13 -0.52 1.89 11.04
N ALA A 14 -1.76 1.42 11.00
CA ALA A 14 -2.10 0.14 10.42
C ALA A 14 -2.59 0.34 8.98
N ILE A 15 -2.12 -0.48 8.06
CA ILE A 15 -2.48 -0.42 6.64
C ILE A 15 -3.25 -1.69 6.28
N ASP A 16 -4.42 -1.49 5.69
CA ASP A 16 -5.29 -2.55 5.17
C ASP A 16 -4.90 -2.93 3.73
N THR A 17 -5.60 -3.87 3.12
CA THR A 17 -5.26 -4.46 1.82
C THR A 17 -5.31 -3.47 0.65
N ALA A 18 -6.35 -2.64 0.57
CA ALA A 18 -6.57 -1.78 -0.60
C ALA A 18 -5.42 -0.77 -0.88
N PRO A 19 -4.83 -0.08 0.13
CA PRO A 19 -3.67 0.77 -0.09
C PRO A 19 -2.47 0.07 -0.75
N PHE A 20 -2.18 -1.19 -0.40
CA PHE A 20 -1.10 -1.95 -1.04
C PHE A 20 -1.41 -2.24 -2.51
N ILE A 21 -2.62 -2.74 -2.79
CA ILE A 21 -3.08 -3.04 -4.16
C ILE A 21 -2.97 -1.78 -5.04
N TYR A 22 -3.55 -0.66 -4.58
CA TYR A 22 -3.57 0.57 -5.38
C TYR A 22 -2.20 1.22 -5.56
N TYR A 23 -1.28 1.01 -4.61
CA TYR A 23 0.10 1.44 -4.77
C TYR A 23 0.82 0.63 -5.85
N ILE A 24 0.71 -0.69 -5.80
CA ILE A 24 1.42 -1.62 -6.70
C ILE A 24 0.85 -1.58 -8.14
N GLU A 25 -0.47 -1.42 -8.26
CA GLU A 25 -1.17 -1.25 -9.53
C GLU A 25 -1.12 0.18 -10.09
N GLU A 26 -0.56 1.14 -9.34
CA GLU A 26 -0.56 2.57 -9.69
C GLU A 26 -1.97 3.09 -10.04
N HIS A 27 -2.96 2.72 -9.23
CA HIS A 27 -4.36 3.00 -9.53
C HIS A 27 -4.62 4.51 -9.63
N LYS A 28 -5.02 4.98 -10.82
CA LYS A 28 -5.08 6.42 -11.17
C LYS A 28 -5.85 7.29 -10.18
N ASP A 29 -6.96 6.78 -9.65
CA ASP A 29 -7.81 7.56 -8.72
C ASP A 29 -7.22 7.70 -7.31
N TYR A 30 -6.27 6.83 -6.94
CA TYR A 30 -5.78 6.73 -5.56
C TYR A 30 -4.27 6.98 -5.42
N ILE A 31 -3.50 6.83 -6.51
CA ILE A 31 -2.04 6.92 -6.47
C ILE A 31 -1.55 8.28 -5.95
N GLU A 32 -2.19 9.39 -6.33
CA GLU A 32 -1.83 10.73 -5.84
C GLU A 32 -1.95 10.88 -4.31
N ALA A 33 -2.84 10.09 -3.68
CA ALA A 33 -3.00 10.10 -2.23
C ALA A 33 -2.11 9.07 -1.53
N ILE A 34 -1.86 7.92 -2.18
CA ILE A 34 -1.19 6.78 -1.57
C ILE A 34 0.34 6.86 -1.70
N ASP A 35 0.84 7.37 -2.82
CA ASP A 35 2.28 7.46 -3.09
C ASP A 35 3.06 8.26 -2.01
N PRO A 36 2.59 9.42 -1.53
CA PRO A 36 3.25 10.14 -0.45
C PRO A 36 3.24 9.37 0.89
N LEU A 37 2.22 8.54 1.13
CA LEU A 37 2.15 7.72 2.34
C LEU A 37 3.26 6.66 2.32
N PHE A 38 3.41 5.92 1.22
CA PHE A 38 4.45 4.90 1.11
C PHE A 38 5.86 5.50 1.08
N SER A 39 6.03 6.69 0.52
CA SER A 39 7.30 7.43 0.61
C SER A 39 7.67 7.74 2.06
N MET A 40 6.73 8.25 2.87
CA MET A 40 6.98 8.52 4.29
C MET A 40 7.33 7.26 5.09
N ILE A 41 6.70 6.13 4.77
CA ILE A 41 7.01 4.84 5.41
C ILE A 41 8.42 4.40 5.03
N SER A 42 8.77 4.46 3.74
CA SER A 42 10.09 4.08 3.22
C SER A 42 11.22 4.95 3.77
N GLU A 43 10.95 6.23 4.02
CA GLU A 43 11.88 7.17 4.65
C GLU A 43 12.01 6.96 6.17
N GLY A 44 11.18 6.11 6.78
CA GLY A 44 11.17 5.87 8.22
C GLY A 44 10.50 6.97 9.04
N ASN A 45 9.77 7.89 8.40
CA ASN A 45 9.04 8.96 9.09
C ASN A 45 7.84 8.44 9.89
N ILE A 46 7.29 7.28 9.49
CA ILE A 46 6.16 6.64 10.15
C ILE A 46 6.32 5.12 10.14
N ASN A 47 5.97 4.47 11.25
CA ASN A 47 5.97 3.01 11.32
C ASN A 47 4.66 2.46 10.76
N ALA A 48 4.74 1.63 9.73
CA ALA A 48 3.58 0.93 9.19
C ALA A 48 3.50 -0.49 9.73
N TYR A 49 2.28 -0.90 10.10
CA TYR A 49 1.96 -2.26 10.49
C TYR A 49 0.85 -2.80 9.59
N THR A 50 0.88 -4.09 9.33
CA THR A 50 -0.22 -4.79 8.66
C THR A 50 -0.34 -6.20 9.21
N SER A 51 -1.40 -6.91 8.81
CA SER A 51 -1.63 -8.28 9.23
C SER A 51 -1.07 -9.27 8.21
N PHE A 52 -0.80 -10.49 8.65
CA PHE A 52 -0.48 -11.59 7.72
C PHE A 52 -1.65 -11.89 6.77
N ILE A 53 -2.89 -11.66 7.21
CA ILE A 53 -4.09 -11.82 6.38
C ILE A 53 -4.06 -10.85 5.20
N THR A 54 -3.69 -9.59 5.46
CA THR A 54 -3.54 -8.56 4.41
C THR A 54 -2.53 -8.99 3.35
N LEU A 55 -1.40 -9.59 3.73
CA LEU A 55 -0.43 -10.12 2.76
C LEU A 55 -1.05 -11.19 1.86
N ILE A 56 -1.85 -12.10 2.42
CA ILE A 56 -2.55 -13.14 1.64
C ILE A 56 -3.55 -12.48 0.68
N GLU A 57 -4.34 -11.52 1.14
CA GLU A 57 -5.36 -10.86 0.31
C GLU A 57 -4.74 -10.12 -0.88
N VAL A 58 -3.59 -9.46 -0.67
CA VAL A 58 -2.83 -8.79 -1.73
C VAL A 58 -2.37 -9.77 -2.81
N LEU A 59 -1.90 -10.96 -2.41
CA LEU A 59 -1.35 -11.96 -3.35
C LEU A 59 -2.41 -12.84 -4.00
N THR A 60 -3.55 -13.07 -3.35
CA THR A 60 -4.54 -14.06 -3.78
C THR A 60 -5.07 -13.75 -5.17
N LYS A 61 -5.48 -12.50 -5.42
CA LYS A 61 -6.12 -12.12 -6.68
C LYS A 61 -5.18 -12.20 -7.91
N PRO A 62 -3.95 -11.67 -7.87
CA PRO A 62 -2.98 -11.82 -8.97
C PRO A 62 -2.67 -13.28 -9.30
N ILE A 63 -2.58 -14.14 -8.27
CA ILE A 63 -2.32 -15.57 -8.43
C ILE A 63 -3.53 -16.28 -9.04
N GLU A 64 -4.75 -15.96 -8.61
CA GLU A 64 -5.99 -16.52 -9.16
C GLU A 64 -6.19 -16.17 -10.65
N GLU A 65 -5.76 -14.97 -11.05
CA GLU A 65 -5.94 -14.47 -12.42
C GLU A 65 -4.79 -14.86 -13.38
N ASP A 66 -3.77 -15.61 -12.93
CA ASP A 66 -2.50 -15.90 -13.64
C ASP A 66 -1.88 -14.63 -14.27
N ASP A 67 -2.05 -13.47 -13.63
CA ASP A 67 -1.48 -12.21 -14.11
C ASP A 67 0.00 -12.13 -13.75
N LYS A 68 0.82 -12.79 -14.56
CA LYS A 68 2.27 -12.90 -14.36
C LYS A 68 2.98 -11.55 -14.25
N LYS A 69 2.47 -10.51 -14.92
CA LYS A 69 3.06 -9.16 -14.83
C LYS A 69 2.81 -8.54 -13.47
N LEU A 70 1.66 -8.85 -12.89
CA LEU A 70 1.28 -8.32 -11.59
C LEU A 70 1.95 -9.13 -10.48
N ILE A 71 2.06 -10.45 -10.63
CA ILE A 71 2.84 -11.32 -9.73
C ILE A 71 4.30 -10.84 -9.62
N GLU A 72 4.96 -10.51 -10.73
CA GLU A 72 6.33 -9.94 -10.72
C GLU A 72 6.45 -8.61 -9.96
N LYS A 73 5.36 -7.84 -9.81
CA LYS A 73 5.38 -6.58 -9.04
C LYS A 73 5.19 -6.80 -7.53
N TYR A 74 4.70 -7.97 -7.13
CA TYR A 74 4.47 -8.32 -5.73
C TYR A 74 5.63 -9.11 -5.09
N GLU A 75 6.55 -9.68 -5.89
CA GLU A 75 7.82 -10.30 -5.46
C GLU A 75 8.95 -9.28 -5.25
#